data_AF-A0A3D4NE43-F1
#
_entry.id   AF-A0A3D4NE43-F1
#
_cell.length_a   1.000
_cell.length_b   1.000
_cell.length_c   1.000
_cell.angle_alpha   90.00
_cell.angle_beta   90.00
_cell.angle_gamma   90.00
#
_symmetry.space_group_name_H-M   'P 1'
#
loop_
_entity.id
_entity.type
_entity.pdbx_description
1 polymer ?
#
loop_
_entity_poly.entity_id
_entity_poly.type
_entity_poly.pdbx_seq_one_letter_code
_entity_poly.pdbx_strand_id
1 'polypeptide(L)' 'NPFPKSIYDNIAWGAKINGLKGSQNDLVEECLIKSALWDEVKDQLQKPALSLSGGQ' A
#
# COMPACT_ATOMS: atom_id res chain seq x y z
N ASN A 1 7.54 14.46 8.64
CA ASN A 1 6.50 13.76 7.85
C ASN A 1 5.72 12.87 8.83
N PRO A 2 4.48 13.22 9.25
CA PRO A 2 3.85 12.52 10.37
C PRO A 2 3.41 11.09 10.02
N PHE A 3 3.40 10.69 8.74
CA PHE A 3 3.10 9.31 8.37
C PHE A 3 3.86 8.87 7.12
N PRO A 4 5.12 8.40 7.25
CA PRO A 4 5.82 7.72 6.17
C PRO A 4 5.29 6.29 6.07
N LYS A 5 4.02 6.13 5.69
CA LYS A 5 3.43 4.81 5.46
C LYS A 5 3.83 4.31 4.08
N SER A 6 4.05 3.01 3.97
CA SER A 6 4.23 2.35 2.68
C SER A 6 2.91 2.35 1.89
N ILE A 7 2.96 1.99 0.60
CA ILE A 7 1.75 1.84 -0.23
C ILE A 7 0.81 0.81 0.40
N TYR A 8 1.37 -0.30 0.88
CA TYR A 8 0.65 -1.33 1.60
C TYR A 8 -0.08 -0.78 2.83
N ASP A 9 0.66 -0.06 3.68
CA ASP A 9 0.11 0.47 4.92
C ASP A 9 -0.96 1.53 4.69
N ASN A 10 -0.89 2.32 3.61
CA ASN A 10 -1.95 3.26 3.25
C ASN A 10 -3.25 2.53 2.91
N ILE A 11 -3.17 1.49 2.06
CA ILE A 11 -4.35 0.75 1.58
C ILE A 11 -4.97 -0.08 2.71
N ALA A 12 -4.16 -0.79 3.49
CA ALA A 12 -4.65 -1.68 4.53
C ALA A 12 -5.18 -0.95 5.79
N TRP A 13 -4.86 0.33 5.97
CA TRP A 13 -5.15 1.05 7.21
C TRP A 13 -6.65 1.13 7.54
N GLY A 14 -7.47 1.46 6.53
CA GLY A 14 -8.93 1.55 6.71
C GLY A 14 -9.53 0.20 7.13
N ALA A 15 -9.13 -0.88 6.47
CA ALA A 15 -9.60 -2.22 6.81
C ALA A 15 -9.12 -2.68 8.19
N LYS A 16 -7.88 -2.35 8.57
CA LYS A 16 -7.31 -2.68 9.88
C LYS A 16 -8.08 -2.02 11.02
N ILE A 17 -8.45 -0.74 10.89
CA ILE A 17 -9.24 -0.02 11.91
C ILE A 17 -10.66 -0.58 12.01
N ASN A 18 -11.23 -1.01 10.89
CA ASN A 18 -12.57 -1.61 10.84
C ASN A 18 -12.60 -3.11 11.20
N GLY A 19 -11.51 -3.65 11.76
CA GLY A 19 -11.48 -5.02 12.28
C GLY A 19 -11.54 -6.09 11.18
N LEU A 20 -10.85 -5.86 10.05
CA LEU A 20 -10.74 -6.82 8.94
C LEU A 20 -10.55 -8.26 9.46
N LYS A 21 -11.43 -9.16 9.01
CA LYS A 21 -11.28 -10.61 9.16
C LYS A 21 -10.81 -11.18 7.82
N GLY A 22 -9.57 -11.66 7.77
CA GLY A 22 -8.98 -12.21 6.54
C GLY A 22 -7.58 -11.66 6.27
N SER A 23 -7.07 -11.95 5.07
CA SER A 23 -5.73 -11.55 4.62
C SER A 23 -5.73 -10.08 4.18
N GLN A 24 -4.85 -9.28 4.80
CA GLN A 24 -4.58 -7.92 4.35
C GLN A 24 -3.86 -7.90 2.99
N ASN A 25 -3.08 -8.95 2.68
CA ASN A 25 -2.38 -9.04 1.40
C ASN A 25 -3.37 -9.15 0.25
N ASP A 26 -4.38 -10.01 0.38
CA ASP A 26 -5.38 -10.26 -0.66
C ASP A 26 -6.18 -8.99 -0.94
N LEU A 27 -6.54 -8.25 0.13
CA LEU A 27 -7.20 -6.95 0.02
C LEU A 27 -6.33 -5.94 -0.74
N VAL A 28 -5.05 -5.84 -0.39
CA VAL A 28 -4.13 -4.89 -1.02
C VAL A 28 -3.92 -5.23 -2.50
N GLU A 29 -3.71 -6.51 -2.81
CA GLU A 29 -3.58 -7.00 -4.18
C GLU A 29 -4.85 -6.74 -5.00
N GLU A 30 -6.03 -7.05 -4.47
CA GLU A 30 -7.31 -6.80 -5.13
C GLU A 30 -7.53 -5.31 -5.44
N CYS A 31 -7.25 -4.43 -4.48
CA CYS A 31 -7.34 -2.98 -4.67
C CYS A 31 -6.40 -2.49 -5.78
N LEU A 32 -5.20 -3.03 -5.85
CA LEU A 32 -4.19 -2.65 -6.84
C LEU A 32 -4.47 -3.22 -8.24
N ILE A 33 -5.00 -4.44 -8.32
CA ILE A 33 -5.46 -5.03 -9.59
C ILE A 33 -6.65 -4.23 -10.14
N LYS A 34 -7.63 -3.89 -9.29
CA LYS A 34 -8.80 -3.08 -9.69
C LYS A 34 -8.44 -1.67 -10.16
N SER A 35 -7.32 -1.14 -9.69
CA SER A 35 -6.80 0.16 -10.12
C SER A 35 -5.77 0.05 -11.25
N ALA A 36 -5.49 -1.16 -11.77
CA ALA A 36 -4.47 -1.44 -12.78
C ALA A 36 -3.04 -1.00 -12.38
N LEU A 37 -2.76 -0.88 -11.08
CA LEU A 37 -1.45 -0.46 -10.56
C LEU A 37 -0.58 -1.62 -10.09
N TRP A 38 -1.14 -2.84 -9.95
CA TRP A 38 -0.46 -3.99 -9.35
C TRP A 38 0.94 -4.24 -9.92
N ASP A 39 1.06 -4.35 -11.24
CA ASP A 39 2.35 -4.68 -11.88
C ASP A 39 3.41 -3.59 -11.73
N GLU A 40 3.01 -2.34 -11.53
CA GLU A 40 3.92 -1.21 -11.35
C GLU A 40 4.45 -1.12 -9.91
N VAL A 41 3.62 -1.47 -8.93
CA VAL A 41 3.89 -1.17 -7.51
C VAL A 41 4.13 -2.39 -6.63
N LYS A 42 3.87 -3.62 -7.09
CA LYS A 42 4.00 -4.86 -6.28
C LYS A 42 5.37 -5.04 -5.62
N ASP A 43 6.44 -4.66 -6.32
CA ASP A 43 7.82 -4.76 -5.81
C ASP A 43 8.20 -3.59 -4.88
N GLN A 44 7.29 -2.64 -4.70
CA GLN A 44 7.50 -1.40 -3.94
C GLN A 44 6.52 -1.24 -2.78
N LEU A 45 5.65 -2.22 -2.53
CA LEU A 45 4.56 -2.13 -1.55
C LEU A 45 5.01 -1.77 -0.15
N GLN A 46 6.19 -2.25 0.26
CA GLN A 46 6.78 -2.04 1.58
C GLN A 46 7.76 -0.86 1.62
N LYS A 47 8.07 -0.24 0.46
CA LYS A 47 8.97 0.90 0.42
C LYS A 47 8.29 2.10 1.09
N PRO A 48 9.01 2.85 1.95
CA PRO A 48 8.51 4.11 2.47
C PRO A 48 8.25 5.08 1.32
N ALA A 49 7.14 5.84 1.35
CA ALA A 49 6.82 6.85 0.33
C ALA A 49 7.92 7.92 0.11
N LEU A 50 8.91 7.99 1.01
CA LEU A 50 10.11 8.84 0.91
C LEU A 50 11.12 8.40 -0.16
N SER A 51 11.07 7.17 -0.69
CA SER A 51 12.00 6.74 -1.75
C SER A 51 11.68 7.31 -3.15
N LEU A 52 10.63 8.14 -3.27
CA LEU A 52 10.19 8.78 -4.52
C LEU A 52 10.47 10.29 -4.60
N SER A 53 11.06 10.93 -3.57
CA SER A 53 11.46 12.34 -3.66
C SER A 53 12.85 12.60 -3.07
N GLY A 54 13.87 12.12 -3.75
CA GLY A 54 15.24 12.60 -3.61
C GLY A 54 15.70 13.15 -4.95
N GLY A 55 15.20 14.34 -5.32
CA GLY A 55 15.61 15.17 -6.47
C GLY A 55 16.38 14.49 -7.61
N GLN A 56 15.70 14.33 -8.75
CA GLN A 56 16.32 14.59 -10.05
C GLN A 56 15.73 15.89 -10.59
#